data_AF-A0A2N3NJ24-F1
#
_entry.id   AF-A0A2N3NJ24-F1
#
_cell.length_a   1.000
_cell.length_b   1.000
_cell.length_c   1.000
_cell.angle_alpha   90.00
_cell.angle_beta   90.00
_cell.angle_gamma   90.00
#
_symmetry.space_group_name_H-M   'P 1'
#
loop_
_entity.id
_entity.type
_entity.pdbx_description
1 polymer ?
#
loop_
_entity_poly.entity_id
_entity_poly.type
_entity_poly.pdbx_seq_one_letter_code
_entity_poly.pdbx_strand_id
1 'polypeptide(L)' 'MQKAKLSSAAEPFCRVTIDSGGTIAFELAQKYMRRTRNIILAVVSAGMNIERDKAIGLAKRREVDPEVLGIITQVDRIED' A
#
# COMPACT_ATOMS: atom_id res chain seq x y z
N MET A 1 5.03 -51.19 13.89
CA MET A 1 5.02 -49.77 14.33
C MET A 1 5.59 -48.92 13.21
N GLN A 2 4.73 -48.23 12.45
CA GLN A 2 5.15 -47.37 11.32
C GLN A 2 5.62 -46.02 11.88
N LYS A 3 6.83 -45.60 11.52
CA LYS A 3 7.36 -44.26 11.86
C LYS A 3 6.78 -43.26 10.88
N ALA A 4 6.03 -42.28 11.40
CA ALA A 4 5.54 -41.15 10.63
C ALA A 4 6.72 -40.31 10.12
N LYS A 5 6.82 -40.19 8.80
CA LYS A 5 7.78 -39.32 8.10
C LYS A 5 7.20 -37.91 8.10
N LEU A 6 7.62 -37.07 9.05
CA LEU A 6 7.31 -35.64 9.03
C LEU A 6 8.08 -35.00 7.87
N SER A 7 7.44 -34.87 6.70
CA SER A 7 7.94 -34.01 5.62
C SER A 7 7.74 -32.56 6.05
N SER A 8 8.77 -31.98 6.67
CA SER A 8 8.88 -30.53 6.88
C SER A 8 9.10 -29.86 5.52
N ALA A 9 8.04 -29.73 4.74
CA ALA A 9 7.97 -28.75 3.66
C ALA A 9 7.75 -27.39 4.32
N ALA A 10 8.83 -26.81 4.85
CA ALA A 10 8.86 -25.40 5.15
C ALA A 10 8.76 -24.68 3.80
N GLU A 11 7.58 -24.13 3.49
CA GLU A 11 7.41 -23.25 2.34
C GLU A 11 8.44 -22.11 2.45
N PRO A 12 9.12 -21.74 1.35
CA PRO A 12 10.10 -20.68 1.40
C PRO A 12 9.38 -19.38 1.78
N PHE A 13 9.73 -18.81 2.93
CA PHE A 13 9.41 -17.42 3.23
C PHE A 13 9.94 -16.57 2.07
N CYS A 14 9.03 -16.08 1.23
CA CYS A 14 9.37 -15.19 0.14
C CYS A 14 10.01 -13.94 0.75
N ARG A 15 11.32 -13.79 0.54
CA ARG A 15 12.09 -12.65 1.05
C ARG A 15 11.74 -11.44 0.19
N VAL A 16 10.62 -10.80 0.50
CA VAL A 16 10.16 -9.58 -0.17
C VAL A 16 11.19 -8.48 0.10
N THR A 17 11.89 -8.03 -0.95
CA THR A 17 12.78 -6.87 -0.88
C THR A 17 11.96 -5.60 -0.62
N ILE A 18 12.54 -4.56 -0.01
CA ILE A 18 11.81 -3.32 0.33
C ILE A 18 11.15 -2.70 -0.93
N ASP A 19 11.85 -2.74 -2.07
CA ASP A 19 11.36 -2.24 -3.35
C ASP A 19 10.16 -3.05 -3.90
N SER A 20 10.18 -4.37 -3.73
CA SER A 20 9.03 -5.22 -4.08
C SER A 20 7.89 -5.07 -3.07
N GLY A 21 8.19 -4.82 -1.80
CA GLY A 21 7.21 -4.58 -0.75
C GLY A 21 6.36 -3.35 -1.00
N GLY A 22 6.98 -2.24 -1.42
CA GLY A 22 6.26 -1.04 -1.83
C GLY A 22 5.31 -1.30 -3.01
N THR A 23 5.79 -2.01 -4.03
CA THR A 23 4.99 -2.35 -5.22
C THR A 23 3.78 -3.21 -4.86
N ILE A 24 3.98 -4.28 -4.07
CA ILE A 24 2.92 -5.18 -3.61
C ILE A 24 1.88 -4.42 -2.76
N ALA A 25 2.31 -3.51 -1.89
CA ALA A 25 1.42 -2.70 -1.08
C ALA A 25 0.48 -1.82 -1.94
N PHE A 26 1.01 -1.19 -3.00
CA PHE A 26 0.19 -0.39 -3.91
C PHE A 26 -0.75 -1.23 -4.78
N GLU A 27 -0.33 -2.41 -5.23
CA GLU A 27 -1.22 -3.34 -5.95
C GLU A 27 -2.39 -3.82 -5.08
N LEU A 28 -2.11 -4.15 -3.82
CA LEU A 28 -3.14 -4.51 -2.84
C LEU A 28 -4.08 -3.34 -2.58
N ALA A 29 -3.53 -2.14 -2.35
CA ALA A 29 -4.32 -0.93 -2.16
C ALA A 29 -5.27 -0.68 -3.34
N GLN A 30 -4.77 -0.81 -4.58
CA GLN A 30 -5.59 -0.66 -5.79
C GLN A 30 -6.74 -1.68 -5.84
N LYS A 31 -6.46 -2.94 -5.47
CA LYS A 31 -7.47 -4.00 -5.44
C LYS A 31 -8.60 -3.71 -4.45
N TYR A 32 -8.28 -3.12 -3.31
CA TYR A 32 -9.30 -2.71 -2.33
C TYR A 32 -10.07 -1.47 -2.79
N MET A 33 -9.36 -0.46 -3.31
CA MET A 33 -9.95 0.80 -3.80
C MET A 33 -10.97 0.60 -4.94
N ARG A 34 -10.82 -0.44 -5.77
CA ARG A 34 -11.76 -0.78 -6.85
C ARG A 34 -13.10 -1.39 -6.36
N ARG A 35 -13.21 -1.78 -5.08
CA ARG A 35 -14.48 -2.30 -4.54
C ARG A 35 -15.42 -1.12 -4.28
N THR A 36 -16.71 -1.30 -4.59
CA THR A 36 -17.75 -0.30 -4.30
C THR A 36 -17.91 -0.10 -2.79
N ARG A 37 -18.15 1.15 -2.36
CA ARG A 37 -18.35 1.59 -0.96
C ARG A 37 -17.09 1.66 -0.08
N ASN A 38 -15.98 2.17 -0.61
CA ASN A 38 -14.83 2.51 0.23
C ASN A 38 -14.64 4.01 0.29
N ILE A 39 -14.33 4.53 1.48
CA ILE A 39 -13.84 5.90 1.64
C ILE A 39 -12.32 5.84 1.53
N ILE A 40 -11.75 6.66 0.65
CA ILE A 40 -10.32 6.64 0.36
C ILE A 40 -9.64 7.78 1.10
N LEU A 41 -8.72 7.41 1.99
CA LEU A 41 -7.90 8.33 2.75
C LEU A 41 -6.50 8.35 2.14
N ALA A 42 -6.17 9.39 1.39
CA ALA A 42 -4.86 9.57 0.80
C ALA A 42 -3.97 10.35 1.78
N VAL A 43 -3.13 9.62 2.52
CA VAL A 43 -2.22 10.18 3.52
C VAL A 43 -0.88 10.50 2.90
N VAL A 44 -0.43 11.75 3.00
CA VAL A 44 0.84 12.23 2.42
C VAL A 44 1.65 12.95 3.50
N SER A 45 2.97 12.82 3.45
CA SER A 45 3.88 13.61 4.30
C SER A 45 4.07 15.01 3.71
N ALA A 46 4.01 16.03 4.56
CA ALA A 46 4.23 17.41 4.16
C ALA A 46 5.66 17.67 3.64
N GLY A 47 6.63 16.86 4.06
CA GLY A 47 8.01 16.92 3.54
C GLY A 47 8.17 16.31 2.14
N MET A 48 7.10 15.82 1.52
CA MET A 48 7.12 15.22 0.19
C MET A 48 6.35 16.08 -0.82
N ASN A 49 6.81 16.06 -2.07
CA ASN A 49 6.06 16.64 -3.17
C ASN A 49 4.77 15.83 -3.41
N ILE A 50 3.64 16.40 -3.01
CA ILE A 50 2.29 15.80 -3.08
C ILE A 50 1.94 15.33 -4.50
N GLU A 51 2.38 16.05 -5.54
CA GLU A 51 2.09 15.70 -6.93
C GLU A 51 2.82 14.43 -7.39
N ARG A 52 3.95 14.11 -6.75
CA ARG A 52 4.76 12.91 -7.04
C ARG A 52 4.42 11.73 -6.14
N ASP A 53 3.50 11.92 -5.20
CA ASP A 53 3.13 10.87 -4.25
C ASP A 53 2.31 9.76 -4.92
N LYS A 54 2.76 8.53 -4.75
CA LYS A 54 2.15 7.34 -5.37
C LYS A 54 0.74 7.06 -4.84
N ALA A 55 0.43 7.40 -3.58
CA ALA A 55 -0.90 7.22 -3.00
C ALA A 55 -1.91 8.19 -3.63
N ILE A 56 -1.50 9.44 -3.85
CA ILE A 56 -2.32 10.43 -4.58
C ILE A 56 -2.50 10.01 -6.04
N GLY A 57 -1.41 9.60 -6.71
CA GLY A 57 -1.47 9.11 -8.08
C GLY A 57 -2.38 7.90 -8.26
N LEU A 58 -2.45 7.02 -7.26
CA LEU A 58 -3.35 5.87 -7.27
C LEU A 58 -4.81 6.26 -7.00
N ALA A 59 -5.04 7.11 -6.00
CA ALA A 59 -6.37 7.54 -5.60
C ALA A 59 -7.08 8.38 -6.69
N LYS A 60 -6.33 9.15 -7.49
CA LYS A 60 -6.87 9.97 -8.59
C LYS A 60 -7.19 9.17 -9.87
N ARG A 61 -6.93 7.85 -9.91
CA ARG A 61 -7.25 7.04 -11.10
C ARG A 61 -8.75 6.91 -11.27
N ARG A 62 -9.24 6.98 -12.51
CA ARG A 62 -10.68 6.87 -12.85
C ARG A 62 -11.34 5.55 -12.42
N GLU A 63 -10.55 4.52 -12.14
CA GLU A 63 -11.02 3.20 -11.69
C GLU A 63 -11.33 3.13 -10.18
N VAL A 64 -11.06 4.22 -9.48
CA VAL A 64 -11.13 4.37 -8.04
C VAL A 64 -12.20 5.42 -7.73
N ASP A 65 -12.99 5.19 -6.67
CA ASP A 65 -14.12 6.05 -6.27
C ASP A 65 -13.75 7.55 -6.31
N PRO A 66 -14.57 8.43 -6.95
CA PRO A 66 -14.22 9.85 -7.14
C PRO A 66 -14.03 10.65 -5.85
N GLU A 67 -14.57 10.19 -4.71
CA GLU A 67 -14.46 10.91 -3.43
C GLU A 67 -13.24 10.46 -2.63
N VAL A 68 -12.13 11.19 -2.81
CA VAL A 68 -10.88 10.98 -2.08
C VAL A 68 -10.69 12.09 -1.04
N LEU A 69 -10.46 11.69 0.22
CA LEU A 69 -10.11 12.61 1.30
C LEU A 69 -8.58 12.64 1.46
N GLY A 70 -7.98 13.81 1.24
CA GLY A 70 -6.55 14.03 1.45
C GLY A 70 -6.21 14.33 2.89
N ILE A 71 -5.18 13.67 3.44
CA ILE A 71 -4.65 13.93 4.78
C ILE A 71 -3.17 14.28 4.64
N ILE A 72 -2.78 15.45 5.12
CA ILE A 72 -1.37 15.86 5.19
C ILE A 72 -0.85 15.59 6.60
N THR A 73 0.30 14.93 6.70
CA THR A 73 0.96 14.52 7.95
C THR A 73 2.36 15.10 8.03
N GLN A 74 3.00 15.04 9.20
CA GLN A 74 4.37 15.52 9.40
C GLN A 74 4.54 17.02 9.03
N VAL A 75 3.51 17.83 9.32
CA VAL A 75 3.52 19.27 9.05
C VAL A 75 4.60 20.01 9.84
N ASP A 76 5.06 19.43 10.94
CA ASP A 76 6.23 19.86 11.73
C ASP A 76 7.55 19.83 10.94
N ARG A 77 7.59 19.17 9.78
CA ARG A 77 8.77 19.05 8.92
C ARG A 77 8.79 20.03 7.76
N ILE A 78 7.78 20.89 7.63
CA ILE A 78 7.81 21.98 6.65
C ILE A 78 8.80 23.01 7.21
N GLU A 79 9.97 23.16 6.57
CA GLU A 79 10.88 24.27 6.87
C GLU A 79 10.21 25.59 6.45
N ASP A 80 10.22 26.59 7.35
CA ASP A 80 9.64 27.93 7.14
C ASP A 80 10.32 28.70 5.99
#